data_AF-A0A952I0X7-F1
#
_entry.id   AF-A0A952I0X7-F1
#
_cell.length_a   1.000
_cell.length_b   1.000
_cell.length_c   1.000
_cell.angle_alpha   90.00
_cell.angle_beta   90.00
_cell.angle_gamma   90.00
#
_symmetry.space_group_name_H-M   'P 1'
#
loop_
_entity.id
_entity.type
_entity.pdbx_description
1 polymer ?
#
loop_
_entity_poly.entity_id
_entity_poly.type
_entity_poly.pdbx_seq_one_letter_code
_entity_poly.pdbx_strand_id
1 'polypeptide(L)'
;MAKGKSDSLFKLIKSLKKSEKRYFKLFVTQIESGKGKKFIRLFDLIDRQSEFDEDKIIAKDSIIKADQLSNLKAHLYKRILQSLRQYNVTKVLDIET
;
A
#
# COMPACT_ATOMS: atom_id res chain seq x y z
N MET A 1 23.33 -2.66 -5.22
CA MET A 1 22.79 -1.88 -4.09
C MET A 1 21.71 -0.94 -4.60
N ALA A 2 20.43 -1.21 -4.29
CA ALA A 2 19.29 -0.31 -4.53
C ALA A 2 18.10 -0.65 -3.60
N LYS A 3 18.39 -1.02 -2.35
CA LYS A 3 17.39 -1.51 -1.38
C LYS A 3 16.54 -0.38 -0.75
N GLY A 4 16.84 0.90 -1.06
CA GLY A 4 16.24 2.06 -0.38
C GLY A 4 14.75 2.28 -0.63
N LYS A 5 14.26 2.08 -1.87
CA LYS A 5 12.85 2.34 -2.21
C LYS A 5 11.89 1.25 -1.70
N SER A 6 12.29 -0.02 -1.80
CA SER A 6 11.49 -1.13 -1.25
C SER A 6 11.40 -1.06 0.28
N ASP A 7 12.51 -0.72 0.94
CA ASP A 7 12.55 -0.55 2.40
C ASP A 7 11.68 0.63 2.85
N SER A 8 11.65 1.73 2.08
CA SER A 8 10.79 2.88 2.36
C SER A 8 9.29 2.53 2.29
N LEU A 9 8.87 1.71 1.32
CA LEU A 9 7.49 1.24 1.23
C LEU A 9 7.11 0.36 2.42
N PHE A 10 7.98 -0.58 2.79
CA PHE A 10 7.75 -1.44 3.94
C PHE A 10 7.61 -0.63 5.24
N LYS A 11 8.58 0.25 5.50
CA LYS A 11 8.56 1.15 6.67
C LYS A 11 7.30 2.01 6.70
N LEU A 12 6.90 2.56 5.56
CA LEU A 12 5.67 3.33 5.44
C LEU A 12 4.47 2.46 5.83
N ILE A 13 4.29 1.28 5.24
CA ILE A 13 3.16 0.36 5.53
C ILE A 13 3.10 0.02 7.03
N LYS A 14 4.26 -0.21 7.66
CA LYS A 14 4.36 -0.52 9.08
C LYS A 14 4.05 0.66 10.00
N SER A 15 4.26 1.89 9.56
CA SER A 15 3.94 3.08 10.36
C SER A 15 2.45 3.46 10.32
N LEU A 16 1.64 2.93 9.39
CA LEU A 16 0.21 3.26 9.33
C LEU A 16 -0.55 2.71 10.55
N LYS A 17 -1.45 3.54 11.08
CA LYS A 17 -2.46 3.16 12.07
C LYS A 17 -3.55 2.30 11.45
N LYS A 18 -4.25 1.52 12.27
CA LYS A 18 -5.37 0.66 11.84
C LYS A 18 -6.44 1.42 11.04
N SER A 19 -6.76 2.66 11.44
CA SER A 19 -7.72 3.52 10.74
C SER A 19 -7.22 3.91 9.34
N GLU A 20 -5.95 4.31 9.23
CA GLU A 20 -5.34 4.71 7.96
C GLU A 20 -5.25 3.52 7.00
N LYS A 21 -4.88 2.32 7.49
CA LYS A 21 -4.87 1.09 6.69
C LYS A 21 -6.27 0.75 6.16
N ARG A 22 -7.29 0.86 7.01
CA ARG A 22 -8.69 0.64 6.60
C ARG A 22 -9.12 1.66 5.55
N TYR A 23 -8.81 2.93 5.77
CA TYR A 23 -9.12 4.01 4.84
C TYR A 23 -8.47 3.78 3.47
N PHE A 24 -7.18 3.44 3.44
CA PHE A 24 -6.48 3.12 2.19
C PHE A 24 -7.17 2.03 1.39
N LYS A 25 -7.59 0.92 2.02
CA LYS A 25 -8.29 -0.17 1.33
C LYS A 25 -9.61 0.29 0.71
N LEU A 26 -10.38 1.11 1.42
CA LEU A 26 -11.63 1.69 0.90
C LEU A 26 -11.34 2.65 -0.27
N PHE A 27 -10.40 3.57 -0.09
CA PHE A 27 -9.98 4.55 -1.08
C PHE A 27 -9.59 3.89 -2.42
N VAL A 28 -8.77 2.85 -2.37
CA VAL A 28 -8.33 2.13 -3.59
C VAL A 28 -9.45 1.31 -4.21
N THR A 29 -10.38 0.79 -3.41
CA THR A 29 -11.56 0.05 -3.92
C THR A 29 -12.52 0.99 -4.66
N GLN A 30 -12.68 2.23 -4.20
CA GLN A 30 -13.58 3.23 -4.79
C GLN A 30 -13.03 3.85 -6.08
N ILE A 31 -11.71 4.08 -6.16
CA ILE A 31 -11.11 4.82 -7.28
C ILE A 31 -10.78 3.93 -8.47
N GLU A 32 -10.51 2.65 -8.25
CA GLU A 32 -10.05 1.75 -9.30
C GLU A 32 -10.99 0.54 -9.46
N SER A 33 -12.01 0.69 -10.30
CA SER A 33 -12.87 -0.40 -10.78
C SER A 33 -12.01 -1.53 -11.38
N GLY A 34 -11.73 -2.55 -10.58
CA GLY A 34 -11.00 -3.77 -10.97
C GLY A 34 -9.50 -3.80 -10.64
N LYS A 35 -8.76 -2.67 -10.72
CA LYS A 35 -7.30 -2.64 -10.45
C LYS A 35 -6.94 -2.54 -8.97
N GLY A 36 -7.85 -2.03 -8.14
CA GLY A 36 -7.62 -1.87 -6.70
C GLY A 36 -7.32 -3.18 -5.95
N LYS A 37 -7.85 -4.31 -6.44
CA LYS A 37 -7.63 -5.63 -5.82
C LYS A 37 -6.15 -6.04 -5.79
N LYS A 38 -5.36 -5.68 -6.81
CA LYS A 38 -3.92 -6.01 -6.86
C LYS A 38 -3.14 -5.21 -5.82
N PHE A 39 -3.47 -3.94 -5.64
CA PHE A 39 -2.84 -3.09 -4.65
C PHE A 39 -3.20 -3.51 -3.22
N ILE A 40 -4.46 -3.88 -2.96
CA ILE A 40 -4.88 -4.39 -1.66
C ILE A 40 -4.15 -5.69 -1.32
N ARG A 41 -4.01 -6.61 -2.29
CA ARG A 41 -3.24 -7.86 -2.09
C ARG A 41 -1.78 -7.58 -1.78
N LEU A 42 -1.10 -6.78 -2.60
CA LEU A 42 0.30 -6.44 -2.36
C LEU A 42 0.49 -5.75 -1.00
N PHE A 43 -0.41 -4.83 -0.65
CA PHE A 43 -0.42 -4.18 0.65
C PHE A 43 -0.52 -5.18 1.80
N ASP A 44 -1.46 -6.13 1.71
CA ASP A 44 -1.68 -7.13 2.75
C ASP A 44 -0.52 -8.13 2.88
N LEU A 45 0.11 -8.49 1.76
CA LEU A 45 1.31 -9.34 1.78
C LEU A 45 2.46 -8.64 2.48
N ILE A 46 2.71 -7.37 2.16
CA ILE A 46 3.78 -6.59 2.79
C ILE A 46 3.48 -6.32 4.26
N ASP A 47 2.22 -5.99 4.61
CA ASP A 47 1.83 -5.70 6.00
C ASP A 47 1.95 -6.92 6.92
N ARG A 48 1.80 -8.14 6.38
CA ARG A 48 1.95 -9.38 7.15
C ARG A 48 3.41 -9.81 7.36
N GLN A 49 4.35 -9.27 6.59
CA GLN A 49 5.77 -9.61 6.74
C GLN A 49 6.36 -8.94 7.98
N SER A 50 7.15 -9.69 8.77
CA SER A 50 7.96 -9.12 9.87
C SER A 50 9.19 -8.40 9.31
N GLU A 51 9.77 -8.96 8.25
CA GLU A 51 10.89 -8.40 7.50
C GLU A 51 10.56 -8.41 6.02
N PHE A 52 10.94 -7.34 5.31
CA PHE A 52 10.63 -7.20 3.91
C PHE A 52 11.43 -8.18 3.04
N ASP A 53 10.69 -9.03 2.32
CA ASP A 53 11.24 -10.09 1.48
C ASP A 53 10.41 -10.21 0.19
N GLU A 54 11.01 -9.83 -0.95
CA GLU A 54 10.33 -9.81 -2.25
C GLU A 54 10.03 -11.21 -2.77
N ASP A 55 10.92 -12.17 -2.52
CA ASP A 55 10.78 -13.55 -2.97
C ASP A 55 9.61 -14.22 -2.25
N LYS A 56 9.41 -13.92 -0.96
CA LYS A 56 8.23 -14.36 -0.21
C LYS A 56 6.92 -13.77 -0.74
N ILE A 57 6.92 -12.58 -1.34
CA ILE A 57 5.73 -11.99 -1.96
C ILE A 57 5.37 -12.77 -3.23
N ILE A 58 6.37 -13.01 -4.09
CA ILE A 58 6.19 -13.73 -5.36
C ILE A 58 5.80 -15.18 -5.11
N ALA A 59 6.41 -15.85 -4.13
CA ALA A 59 6.10 -17.22 -3.77
C ALA A 59 4.68 -17.40 -3.21
N LYS A 60 4.12 -16.37 -2.54
CA LYS A 60 2.77 -16.42 -1.97
C LYS A 60 1.66 -16.01 -2.93
N ASP A 61 1.97 -15.25 -3.97
CA ASP A 61 0.96 -14.75 -4.91
C ASP A 61 1.45 -14.88 -6.37
N SER A 62 1.00 -15.95 -7.03
CA SER A 62 1.30 -16.25 -8.44
C SER A 62 0.75 -15.22 -9.43
N ILE A 63 -0.09 -14.28 -8.98
CA ILE A 63 -0.65 -13.20 -9.80
C ILE A 63 0.33 -12.03 -9.90
N ILE A 64 1.22 -11.87 -8.92
CA ILE A 64 2.23 -10.82 -8.89
C ILE A 64 3.54 -11.37 -9.45
N LYS A 65 3.79 -11.08 -10.73
CA LYS A 65 5.06 -11.44 -11.39
C LYS A 65 6.21 -10.55 -10.90
N ALA A 66 7.41 -11.12 -10.81
CA ALA A 66 8.63 -10.40 -10.42
C ALA A 66 8.85 -9.13 -11.26
N ASP A 67 8.68 -9.22 -12.58
CA ASP A 67 8.87 -8.11 -13.52
C ASP A 67 7.91 -6.93 -13.24
N GLN A 68 6.71 -7.22 -12.72
CA GLN A 68 5.70 -6.21 -12.42
C GLN A 68 5.81 -5.67 -10.99
N LEU A 69 6.50 -6.39 -10.10
CA LEU A 69 6.57 -6.07 -8.67
C LEU A 69 7.19 -4.70 -8.42
N SER A 70 8.26 -4.34 -9.13
CA SER A 70 8.91 -3.02 -9.00
C SER A 70 7.95 -1.87 -9.32
N ASN A 71 7.20 -1.99 -10.41
CA ASN A 71 6.20 -0.99 -10.80
C ASN A 71 5.03 -0.96 -9.80
N LEU A 72 4.52 -2.12 -9.40
CA LEU A 72 3.44 -2.22 -8.42
C LEU A 72 3.81 -1.59 -7.08
N LYS A 73 5.03 -1.80 -6.59
CA LYS A 73 5.55 -1.14 -5.37
C LYS A 73 5.57 0.38 -5.53
N ALA A 74 6.09 0.89 -6.64
CA ALA A 74 6.14 2.33 -6.89
C ALA A 74 4.74 2.97 -6.95
N HIS A 75 3.79 2.31 -7.61
CA HIS A 75 2.40 2.77 -7.64
C HIS A 75 1.72 2.66 -6.28
N LEU A 76 1.92 1.55 -5.56
CA LEU A 76 1.37 1.35 -4.22
C LEU A 76 1.84 2.45 -3.27
N TYR A 77 3.13 2.78 -3.27
CA TYR A 77 3.69 3.87 -2.48
C TYR A 77 2.97 5.21 -2.74
N LYS A 78 2.82 5.58 -4.03
CA LYS A 78 2.11 6.81 -4.42
C LYS A 78 0.65 6.80 -3.97
N ARG A 79 -0.05 5.66 -4.08
CA ARG A 79 -1.45 5.51 -3.67
C ARG A 79 -1.62 5.62 -2.16
N ILE A 80 -0.71 5.05 -1.37
CA ILE A 80 -0.73 5.19 0.10
C ILE A 80 -0.59 6.67 0.48
N LEU A 81 0.40 7.37 -0.08
CA LEU A 81 0.58 8.80 0.20
C LEU A 81 -0.64 9.65 -0.20
N GLN A 82 -1.27 9.34 -1.34
CA GLN A 82 -2.49 10.01 -1.77
C GLN A 82 -3.65 9.74 -0.79
N SER A 83 -3.82 8.50 -0.34
CA SER A 83 -4.85 8.14 0.63
C SER A 83 -4.65 8.82 1.99
N LEU A 84 -3.40 8.94 2.46
CA LEU A 84 -3.08 9.61 3.71
C LEU A 84 -3.35 11.11 3.64
N ARG A 85 -3.01 11.76 2.52
CA ARG A 85 -3.40 13.18 2.32
C ARG A 85 -4.91 13.35 2.39
N GLN A 86 -5.67 12.51 1.68
CA GLN A 86 -7.13 12.61 1.69
C GLN A 86 -7.71 12.33 3.08
N TYR A 87 -7.21 11.31 3.78
CA TYR A 87 -7.63 10.99 5.14
C TYR A 87 -7.44 12.18 6.10
N ASN A 88 -6.30 12.86 6.03
CA ASN A 88 -6.03 14.02 6.87
C ASN A 88 -6.89 15.22 6.51
N VAL A 89 -7.15 15.47 5.21
CA VAL A 89 -8.07 16.53 4.77
C VAL A 89 -9.49 16.26 5.29
N THR A 90 -10.01 15.04 5.12
CA THR A 90 -11.32 14.67 5.65
C THR A 90 -11.40 14.81 7.16
N LYS A 91 -10.33 14.45 7.88
CA LYS A 91 -10.28 14.62 9.34
C LYS A 91 -10.31 16.09 9.77
N VAL A 92 -9.68 16.99 9.01
CA VAL A 92 -9.70 18.44 9.31
C VAL A 92 -11.11 19.01 9.12
N LEU A 93 -11.80 18.64 8.03
CA LEU A 93 -13.15 19.14 7.74
C LEU A 93 -14.19 18.72 8.81
N ASP A 94 -14.00 17.57 9.45
CA ASP A 94 -14.90 17.06 10.50
C ASP A 94 -14.75 17.84 11.83
N ILE A 95 -13.66 18.58 12.01
CA ILE A 95 -13.37 19.37 13.23
C ILE A 95 -14.05 20.75 13.18
N GLU A 96 -14.51 21.21 12.01
CA GLU A 96 -15.08 22.55 11.80
C GLU A 96 -16.63 22.61 11.83
N THR A 97 -17.30 21.63 12.42
CA THR A 97 -18.77 21.60 12.64
C THR A 97 -19.11 21.35 14.10
#